data_AF-A0AAN7NYT5-F1
#
_entry.id   AF-A0AAN7NYT5-F1
#
_cell.length_a   1.000
_cell.length_b   1.000
_cell.length_c   1.000
_cell.angle_alpha   90.00
_cell.angle_beta   90.00
_cell.angle_gamma   90.00
#
_symmetry.space_group_name_H-M   'P 1'
#
loop_
_entity.id
_entity.type
_entity.pdbx_description
1 polymer ?
#
loop_
_entity_poly.entity_id
_entity_poly.type
_entity_poly.pdbx_seq_one_letter_code
_entity_poly.pdbx_strand_id
1 'polypeptide(L)'
;MEPCDIRFADTENKKTAENMENFCSGCKIIPTLLESINKLSDTVNELKKQIIENDSFKQKLVMEEMMVELTDRQQRANNIIIYKLPELESDCSITDANIKDKANAIEIVKFISPTVNTNNVKVMRLGKKDSSKTRPLKICLESRRDALDTMKNKYKLKSSNFNVFVGLDETPMQREFFKMKNRAGRKS
;
A
#
# COMPACT_ATOMS: atom_id res chain seq x y z
N MET A 1 45.63 -72.74 -75.05
CA MET A 1 45.02 -73.60 -74.02
C MET A 1 45.02 -72.78 -72.75
N GLU A 2 43.96 -72.38 -72.08
CA GLU A 2 42.50 -72.26 -72.27
C GLU A 2 42.11 -71.11 -71.30
N PRO A 3 41.00 -70.39 -71.51
CA PRO A 3 40.63 -69.24 -70.70
C PRO A 3 39.93 -69.66 -69.39
N CYS A 4 40.29 -69.05 -68.27
CA CYS A 4 39.63 -69.28 -66.98
C CYS A 4 38.59 -68.18 -66.72
N ASP A 5 37.33 -68.49 -67.02
CA ASP A 5 36.15 -67.71 -66.62
C ASP A 5 35.99 -67.74 -65.10
N ILE A 6 35.97 -66.57 -64.45
CA ILE A 6 35.43 -66.43 -63.09
C ILE A 6 34.34 -65.36 -63.14
N ARG A 7 33.10 -65.84 -63.08
CA ARG A 7 31.89 -65.03 -62.93
C ARG A 7 31.87 -64.45 -61.51
N PHE A 8 31.90 -63.13 -61.38
CA PHE A 8 31.57 -62.46 -60.13
C PHE A 8 30.04 -62.46 -59.97
N ALA A 9 29.54 -63.18 -58.97
CA ALA A 9 28.14 -63.16 -58.59
C ALA A 9 27.91 -62.05 -57.54
N ASP A 10 27.26 -60.97 -57.96
CA ASP A 10 26.73 -59.93 -57.10
C ASP A 10 25.52 -60.46 -56.30
N THR A 11 25.67 -60.90 -55.05
CA THR A 11 24.49 -61.09 -54.15
C THR A 11 24.87 -61.09 -52.66
N GLU A 12 25.42 -60.00 -52.11
CA GLU A 12 25.51 -59.83 -50.64
C GLU A 12 24.99 -58.50 -50.09
N ASN A 13 24.32 -57.66 -50.89
CA ASN A 13 23.88 -56.33 -50.45
C ASN A 13 22.37 -56.18 -50.19
N LYS A 14 21.65 -57.29 -49.94
CA LYS A 14 20.19 -57.27 -49.70
C LYS A 14 19.74 -57.67 -48.28
N LYS A 15 20.67 -58.04 -47.38
CA LYS A 15 20.32 -58.46 -46.01
C LYS A 15 20.60 -57.41 -44.91
N THR A 16 21.20 -56.28 -45.26
CA THR A 16 21.47 -55.18 -44.31
C THR A 16 20.39 -54.09 -44.31
N ALA A 17 19.48 -54.07 -45.28
CA ALA A 17 18.37 -53.12 -45.33
C ALA A 17 17.13 -53.55 -44.51
N GLU A 18 16.91 -54.87 -44.33
CA GLU A 18 15.75 -55.39 -43.58
C GLU A 18 15.98 -55.48 -42.06
N ASN A 19 17.20 -55.19 -41.58
CA ASN A 19 17.53 -55.18 -40.14
C ASN A 19 17.47 -53.79 -39.48
N MET A 20 16.96 -52.76 -40.18
CA MET A 20 16.73 -51.42 -39.61
C MET A 20 15.29 -51.17 -39.13
N GLU A 21 14.36 -52.10 -39.33
CA GLU A 21 12.95 -51.91 -38.94
C GLU A 21 12.58 -52.49 -37.57
N ASN A 22 13.50 -53.16 -36.87
CA ASN A 22 13.27 -53.70 -35.52
C ASN A 22 13.92 -52.87 -34.40
N PHE A 23 13.96 -51.54 -34.56
CA PHE A 23 14.43 -50.63 -33.51
C PHE A 23 13.27 -50.02 -32.71
N CYS A 24 12.94 -50.70 -31.61
CA CYS A 24 12.38 -50.20 -30.36
C CYS A 24 10.97 -49.56 -30.39
N SER A 25 10.00 -50.23 -29.77
CA SER A 25 8.71 -49.66 -29.33
C SER A 25 8.86 -48.43 -28.42
N GLY A 26 10.06 -48.18 -27.89
CA GLY A 26 10.45 -46.95 -27.19
C GLY A 26 10.69 -45.72 -28.09
N CYS A 27 10.84 -45.88 -29.41
CA CYS A 27 11.05 -44.77 -30.34
C CYS A 27 9.82 -43.87 -30.55
N LYS A 28 8.60 -44.33 -30.21
CA LYS A 28 7.39 -43.49 -30.25
C LYS A 28 7.24 -42.59 -29.02
N ILE A 29 7.88 -42.97 -27.90
CA ILE A 29 7.76 -42.27 -26.62
C ILE A 29 8.64 -41.02 -26.62
N ILE A 30 9.83 -41.09 -27.22
CA ILE A 30 10.81 -40.00 -27.25
C ILE A 30 10.27 -38.74 -27.96
N PRO A 31 9.68 -38.82 -29.16
CA PRO A 31 9.08 -37.67 -29.84
C PRO A 31 7.93 -37.04 -29.05
N THR A 32 7.07 -37.86 -28.44
CA THR A 32 5.94 -37.37 -27.63
C THR A 32 6.40 -36.70 -26.34
N LEU A 33 7.47 -37.20 -25.72
CA LEU A 33 8.10 -36.55 -24.56
C LEU A 33 8.75 -35.22 -24.96
N LEU A 34 9.43 -35.16 -26.10
CA LEU A 34 10.03 -33.92 -26.62
C LEU A 34 8.95 -32.86 -26.90
N GLU A 35 7.83 -33.27 -27.50
CA GLU A 35 6.69 -32.38 -27.73
C GLU A 35 6.10 -31.86 -26.41
N SER A 36 6.01 -32.73 -25.39
CA SER A 36 5.53 -32.35 -24.06
C SER A 36 6.51 -31.39 -23.35
N ILE A 37 7.81 -31.61 -23.48
CA ILE A 37 8.86 -30.72 -22.95
C ILE A 37 8.77 -29.34 -23.61
N ASN A 38 8.58 -29.27 -24.92
CA ASN A 38 8.44 -28.01 -25.64
C ASN A 38 7.17 -27.27 -25.22
N LYS A 39 6.02 -27.95 -25.17
CA LYS A 39 4.76 -27.36 -24.66
C LYS A 39 4.90 -26.84 -23.22
N LEU A 40 5.61 -27.57 -22.37
CA LEU A 40 5.86 -27.16 -21.00
C LEU A 40 6.81 -25.95 -20.93
N SER A 41 7.85 -25.92 -21.75
CA SER A 41 8.74 -24.77 -21.88
C SER A 41 8.00 -23.52 -22.34
N ASP A 42 7.11 -23.66 -23.33
CA ASP A 42 6.31 -22.55 -23.86
C ASP A 42 5.35 -22.01 -22.81
N THR A 43 4.66 -22.88 -22.07
CA THR A 43 3.78 -22.47 -20.97
C THR A 43 4.54 -21.81 -19.83
N VAL A 44 5.74 -22.29 -19.47
CA VAL A 44 6.59 -21.63 -18.46
C VAL A 44 7.02 -20.25 -18.92
N ASN A 45 7.37 -20.07 -20.20
CA ASN A 45 7.77 -18.77 -20.74
C ASN A 45 6.61 -17.79 -20.75
N GLU A 46 5.41 -18.24 -21.12
CA GLU A 46 4.20 -17.42 -21.08
C GLU A 46 3.83 -17.02 -19.65
N LEU A 47 3.86 -17.96 -18.69
CA LEU A 47 3.60 -17.65 -17.29
C LEU A 47 4.62 -16.65 -16.71
N LYS A 48 5.90 -16.77 -17.06
CA LYS A 48 6.94 -15.81 -16.66
C LYS A 48 6.63 -14.41 -17.19
N LYS A 49 6.19 -14.32 -18.45
CA LYS A 49 5.80 -13.05 -19.06
C LYS A 49 4.63 -12.41 -18.31
N GLN A 50 3.60 -13.19 -18.00
CA GLN A 50 2.45 -12.72 -17.22
C GLN A 50 2.84 -12.27 -15.82
N ILE A 51 3.79 -12.93 -15.16
CA ILE A 51 4.31 -12.49 -13.85
C ILE A 51 4.98 -11.12 -13.97
N ILE A 52 5.84 -10.91 -14.96
CA ILE A 52 6.52 -9.63 -15.17
C ILE A 52 5.52 -8.50 -15.43
N GLU A 53 4.51 -8.77 -16.27
CA GLU A 53 3.45 -7.81 -16.55
C GLU A 53 2.64 -7.49 -15.29
N ASN A 54 2.24 -8.49 -14.52
CA ASN A 54 1.53 -8.31 -13.25
C ASN A 54 2.37 -7.56 -12.20
N ASP A 55 3.66 -7.84 -12.11
CA ASP A 55 4.57 -7.13 -11.20
C ASP A 55 4.70 -5.67 -11.60
N SER A 56 4.81 -5.36 -12.89
CA SER A 56 4.84 -3.97 -13.38
C SER A 56 3.54 -3.23 -13.07
N PHE A 57 2.39 -3.88 -13.23
CA PHE A 57 1.08 -3.31 -12.92
C PHE A 57 0.93 -3.07 -11.41
N LYS A 58 1.34 -4.03 -10.59
CA LYS A 58 1.36 -3.91 -9.14
C LYS A 58 2.24 -2.75 -8.68
N GLN A 59 3.44 -2.59 -9.25
CA GLN A 59 4.31 -1.44 -8.95
C GLN A 59 3.66 -0.11 -9.30
N LYS A 60 2.95 -0.04 -10.44
CA LYS A 60 2.21 1.16 -10.84
C LYS A 60 1.10 1.52 -9.85
N LEU A 61 0.32 0.52 -9.40
CA LEU A 61 -0.71 0.73 -8.38
C LEU A 61 -0.11 1.23 -7.06
N VAL A 62 0.98 0.60 -6.60
CA VAL A 62 1.68 1.02 -5.37
C VAL A 62 2.20 2.46 -5.49
N MET A 63 2.70 2.85 -6.67
CA MET A 63 3.16 4.22 -6.92
C MET A 63 2.00 5.21 -6.85
N GLU A 64 0.85 4.88 -7.44
CA GLU A 64 -0.35 5.72 -7.38
C GLU A 64 -0.85 5.89 -5.95
N GLU A 65 -0.94 4.81 -5.18
CA GLU A 65 -1.29 4.85 -3.75
C GLU A 65 -0.33 5.75 -2.95
N MET A 66 0.97 5.64 -3.20
CA MET A 66 1.98 6.49 -2.56
C MET A 66 1.79 7.97 -2.91
N MET A 67 1.47 8.29 -4.17
CA MET A 67 1.25 9.67 -4.60
C MET A 67 0.00 10.28 -3.97
N VAL A 68 -1.09 9.52 -3.89
CA VAL A 68 -2.31 9.92 -3.18
C VAL A 68 -2.00 10.19 -1.72
N GLU A 69 -1.30 9.27 -1.06
CA GLU A 69 -0.93 9.40 0.35
C GLU A 69 -0.05 10.63 0.62
N LEU A 70 0.95 10.90 -0.23
CA LEU A 70 1.81 12.07 -0.09
C LEU A 70 1.04 13.37 -0.23
N THR A 71 0.09 13.41 -1.18
CA THR A 71 -0.79 14.56 -1.38
C THR A 71 -1.68 14.79 -0.17
N ASP A 72 -2.33 13.72 0.32
CA ASP A 72 -3.16 13.75 1.53
C ASP A 72 -2.36 14.23 2.74
N ARG A 73 -1.13 13.74 2.90
CA ARG A 73 -0.23 14.14 3.98
C ARG A 73 0.12 15.62 3.90
N GLN A 74 0.36 16.15 2.70
CA GLN A 74 0.65 17.57 2.52
C GLN A 74 -0.57 18.43 2.87
N GLN A 75 -1.77 18.04 2.44
CA GLN A 75 -3.02 18.74 2.77
C GLN A 75 -3.35 18.70 4.27
N ARG A 76 -2.94 17.64 4.96
CA ARG A 76 -3.16 17.46 6.40
C ARG A 76 -2.08 18.07 7.29
N ALA A 77 -0.95 18.49 6.72
CA ALA A 77 0.22 18.90 7.47
C ALA A 77 0.00 20.11 8.39
N ASN A 78 -0.98 20.97 8.06
CA ASN A 78 -1.32 22.16 8.84
C ASN A 78 -2.44 21.89 9.86
N ASN A 79 -2.94 20.66 9.91
CA ASN A 79 -4.11 20.32 10.71
C ASN A 79 -3.71 19.69 12.04
N ILE A 80 -4.43 20.07 13.08
CA ILE A 80 -4.40 19.41 14.39
C ILE A 80 -5.81 18.94 14.75
N ILE A 81 -5.89 17.88 15.54
CA ILE A 81 -7.15 17.31 16.02
C ILE A 81 -7.22 17.45 17.54
N ILE A 82 -8.29 18.06 18.04
CA ILE A 82 -8.62 18.10 19.46
C ILE A 82 -9.66 17.02 19.76
N TYR A 83 -9.34 16.14 20.71
CA TYR A 83 -10.23 15.10 21.21
C TYR A 83 -10.78 15.48 22.59
N LYS A 84 -11.98 14.96 22.90
CA LYS A 84 -12.71 15.20 24.15
C LYS A 84 -13.06 16.67 24.43
N LEU A 85 -13.11 17.51 23.38
CA LEU A 85 -13.68 18.84 23.52
C LEU A 85 -15.22 18.70 23.62
N PRO A 86 -15.86 19.17 24.70
CA PRO A 86 -17.31 19.11 24.84
C PRO A 86 -18.03 19.71 23.62
N GLU A 87 -19.12 19.07 23.19
CA GLU A 87 -20.01 19.61 22.16
C GLU A 87 -21.11 20.43 22.82
N LEU A 88 -21.61 21.44 22.11
CA LEU A 88 -22.78 22.17 22.54
C LEU A 88 -24.03 21.32 22.41
N GLU A 89 -24.97 21.57 23.32
CA GLU A 89 -26.26 20.89 23.31
C GLU A 89 -27.04 21.16 22.03
N SER A 90 -27.97 20.24 21.74
CA SER A 90 -28.67 20.10 20.47
C SER A 90 -29.52 21.30 20.06
N ASP A 91 -29.79 22.22 20.98
CA ASP A 91 -30.71 23.33 20.79
C ASP A 91 -30.02 24.59 20.23
N CYS A 92 -28.69 24.58 20.08
CA CYS A 92 -27.94 25.66 19.47
C CYS A 92 -27.93 25.56 17.94
N SER A 93 -28.01 26.70 17.25
CA SER A 93 -27.78 26.79 15.80
C SER A 93 -26.40 26.24 15.43
N ILE A 94 -26.28 25.66 14.22
CA ILE A 94 -25.00 25.19 13.66
C ILE A 94 -23.97 26.32 13.61
N THR A 95 -24.40 27.55 13.34
CA THR A 95 -23.51 28.73 13.33
C THR A 95 -22.91 28.99 14.70
N ASP A 96 -23.74 28.95 15.74
CA ASP A 96 -23.34 29.27 17.11
C ASP A 96 -22.43 28.18 17.68
N ALA A 97 -22.72 26.92 17.33
CA ALA A 97 -21.85 25.79 17.63
C ALA A 97 -20.45 25.97 17.03
N ASN A 98 -20.38 26.34 15.75
CA ASN A 98 -19.09 26.57 15.07
C ASN A 98 -18.33 27.77 15.66
N ILE A 99 -19.01 28.85 16.02
CA ILE A 99 -18.38 30.04 16.63
C ILE A 99 -17.74 29.67 17.98
N LYS A 100 -18.48 28.96 18.83
CA LYS A 100 -17.97 28.52 20.14
C LYS A 100 -16.86 27.47 20.00
N ASP A 101 -16.99 26.51 19.09
CA ASP A 101 -15.92 25.56 18.79
C ASP A 101 -14.64 26.28 18.33
N LYS A 102 -14.78 27.31 17.48
CA LYS A 102 -13.66 28.14 17.04
C LYS A 102 -13.04 28.90 18.21
N ALA A 103 -13.83 29.51 19.08
CA ALA A 103 -13.34 30.23 20.25
C ALA A 103 -12.56 29.31 21.20
N ASN A 104 -13.13 28.15 21.56
CA ASN A 104 -12.49 27.15 22.42
C ASN A 104 -11.20 26.61 21.78
N ALA A 105 -11.21 26.36 20.47
CA ALA A 105 -10.03 25.92 19.73
C ALA A 105 -8.90 26.95 19.80
N ILE A 106 -9.21 28.24 19.59
CA ILE A 106 -8.24 29.33 19.66
C ILE A 106 -7.66 29.45 21.08
N GLU A 107 -8.51 29.39 22.10
CA GLU A 107 -8.08 29.44 23.50
C GLU A 107 -7.09 28.31 23.82
N ILE A 108 -7.43 27.07 23.46
CA ILE A 108 -6.55 25.92 23.69
C ILE A 108 -5.24 26.06 22.92
N VAL A 109 -5.27 26.44 21.64
CA VAL A 109 -4.07 26.63 20.82
C VAL A 109 -3.17 27.72 21.42
N LYS A 110 -3.73 28.85 21.82
CA LYS A 110 -2.99 29.95 22.45
C LYS A 110 -2.43 29.58 23.80
N PHE A 111 -3.15 28.79 24.60
CA PHE A 111 -2.64 28.27 25.86
C PHE A 111 -1.40 27.37 25.64
N ILE A 112 -1.46 26.48 24.65
CA ILE A 112 -0.35 25.57 24.32
C ILE A 112 0.85 26.35 23.76
N SER A 113 0.61 27.18 22.75
CA SER A 113 1.62 27.95 22.03
C SER A 113 1.12 29.37 21.74
N PRO A 114 1.42 30.35 22.61
CA PRO A 114 0.96 31.73 22.43
C PRO A 114 1.40 32.39 21.12
N THR A 115 2.53 31.93 20.57
CA THR A 115 3.17 32.45 19.35
C THR A 115 2.49 32.01 18.06
N VAL A 116 1.63 30.98 18.09
CA VAL A 116 0.95 30.47 16.90
C VAL A 116 -0.07 31.49 16.38
N ASN A 117 -0.09 31.75 15.08
CA ASN A 117 -1.11 32.61 14.48
C ASN A 117 -2.48 31.91 14.49
N THR A 118 -3.50 32.58 15.03
CA THR A 118 -4.87 32.05 15.13
C THR A 118 -5.91 32.88 14.36
N ASN A 119 -5.49 33.88 13.58
CA ASN A 119 -6.40 34.81 12.92
C ASN A 119 -7.30 34.13 11.87
N ASN A 120 -6.74 33.21 11.07
CA ASN A 120 -7.43 32.54 9.96
C ASN A 120 -7.69 31.05 10.20
N VAL A 121 -7.96 30.67 11.45
CA VAL A 121 -8.21 29.27 11.80
C VAL A 121 -9.58 28.81 11.30
N LYS A 122 -9.59 27.67 10.61
CA LYS A 122 -10.81 26.95 10.23
C LYS A 122 -11.01 25.77 11.17
N VAL A 123 -12.24 25.53 11.60
CA VAL A 123 -12.58 24.42 12.50
C VAL A 123 -13.73 23.60 11.93
N MET A 124 -13.71 22.29 12.19
CA MET A 124 -14.75 21.36 11.74
C MET A 124 -14.78 20.12 12.63
N ARG A 125 -15.96 19.73 13.13
CA ARG A 125 -16.13 18.45 13.85
C ARG A 125 -16.06 17.28 12.86
N LEU A 126 -15.37 16.21 13.26
CA LEU A 126 -15.20 15.00 12.45
C LEU A 126 -16.21 13.92 12.84
N GLY A 127 -16.89 13.35 11.83
CA GLY A 127 -17.82 12.24 12.00
C GLY A 127 -19.26 12.64 12.29
N LYS A 128 -20.12 11.63 12.44
CA LYS A 128 -21.55 11.77 12.73
C LYS A 128 -21.76 12.03 14.22
N LYS A 129 -22.73 12.90 14.54
CA LYS A 129 -23.09 13.22 15.93
C LYS A 129 -23.60 11.95 16.62
N ASP A 130 -23.14 11.72 17.84
CA ASP A 130 -23.50 10.58 18.69
C ASP A 130 -23.67 11.12 20.12
N SER A 131 -24.77 10.78 20.79
CA SER A 131 -25.05 11.23 22.16
C SER A 131 -24.07 10.64 23.18
N SER A 132 -23.44 9.51 22.86
CA SER A 132 -22.51 8.80 23.75
C SER A 132 -21.06 9.27 23.64
N LYS A 133 -20.71 10.00 22.57
CA LYS A 133 -19.32 10.34 22.24
C LYS A 133 -19.16 11.76 21.70
N THR A 134 -18.20 12.49 22.26
CA THR A 134 -17.76 13.77 21.71
C THR A 134 -16.95 13.56 20.43
N ARG A 135 -17.35 14.20 19.34
CA ARG A 135 -16.61 14.18 18.07
C ARG A 135 -15.31 14.96 18.17
N PRO A 136 -14.23 14.48 17.54
CA PRO A 136 -13.00 15.24 17.43
C PRO A 136 -13.22 16.55 16.67
N LEU A 137 -12.56 17.62 17.10
CA LEU A 137 -12.54 18.89 16.39
C LEU A 137 -11.26 18.98 15.56
N LYS A 138 -11.40 19.04 14.25
CA LYS A 138 -10.30 19.37 13.32
C LYS A 138 -10.10 20.88 13.31
N ILE A 139 -8.83 21.29 13.36
CA ILE A 139 -8.40 22.67 13.28
C ILE A 139 -7.38 22.75 12.15
N CYS A 140 -7.63 23.61 11.15
CA CYS A 140 -6.66 23.92 10.10
C CYS A 140 -5.97 25.23 10.48
N LEU A 141 -4.67 25.14 10.78
CA LEU A 141 -3.81 26.29 11.04
C LEU A 141 -3.28 26.85 9.71
N GLU A 142 -2.67 28.04 9.78
CA GLU A 142 -2.11 28.69 8.60
C GLU A 142 -0.87 27.96 8.07
N SER A 143 -0.01 27.47 8.97
CA SER A 143 1.23 26.80 8.59
C SER A 143 1.43 25.45 9.27
N ARG A 144 2.18 24.57 8.59
CA ARG A 144 2.68 23.31 9.16
C ARG A 144 3.53 23.55 10.41
N ARG A 145 4.27 24.66 10.43
CA ARG A 145 5.14 25.01 11.55
C ARG A 145 4.32 25.25 12.81
N ASP A 146 3.20 25.96 12.70
CA ASP A 146 2.28 26.20 13.81
C ASP A 146 1.68 24.90 14.37
N ALA A 147 1.31 23.98 13.49
CA ALA A 147 0.83 22.65 13.89
C ALA A 147 1.91 21.90 14.68
N LEU A 148 3.14 21.88 14.19
CA LEU A 148 4.26 21.23 14.87
C LEU A 148 4.61 21.89 16.20
N ASP A 149 4.61 23.22 16.27
CA ASP A 149 4.93 23.95 17.51
C ASP A 149 3.84 23.75 18.56
N THR A 150 2.56 23.69 18.15
CA THR A 150 1.46 23.25 19.01
C THR A 150 1.70 21.84 19.54
N MET A 151 2.10 20.91 18.67
CA MET A 151 2.36 19.52 19.07
C MET A 151 3.56 19.37 20.01
N LYS A 152 4.62 20.17 19.83
CA LYS A 152 5.78 20.18 20.75
C LYS A 152 5.39 20.62 22.14
N ASN A 153 4.50 21.61 22.25
CA ASN A 153 4.09 22.20 23.52
C ASN A 153 2.86 21.55 24.16
N LYS A 154 2.27 20.53 23.52
CA LYS A 154 1.03 19.88 23.99
C LYS A 154 1.12 19.31 25.41
N TYR A 155 2.34 19.07 25.93
CA TYR A 155 2.54 18.62 27.30
C TYR A 155 1.99 19.60 28.34
N LYS A 156 1.90 20.90 28.01
CA LYS A 156 1.32 21.94 28.88
C LYS A 156 -0.14 21.69 29.21
N LEU A 157 -0.87 20.95 28.36
CA LEU A 157 -2.26 20.57 28.65
C LEU A 157 -2.39 19.70 29.90
N LYS A 158 -1.35 18.93 30.26
CA LYS A 158 -1.36 18.10 31.47
C LYS A 158 -1.46 18.92 32.76
N SER A 159 -1.00 20.17 32.73
CA SER A 159 -1.02 21.10 33.87
C SER A 159 -2.17 22.10 33.78
N SER A 160 -3.10 21.89 32.85
CA SER A 160 -4.21 22.79 32.58
C SER A 160 -5.54 22.20 33.06
N ASN A 161 -6.57 23.05 33.14
CA ASN A 161 -7.94 22.62 33.42
C ASN A 161 -8.63 22.00 32.19
N PHE A 162 -7.98 22.00 31.02
CA PHE A 162 -8.55 21.41 29.81
C PHE A 162 -8.43 19.89 29.84
N ASN A 163 -9.56 19.18 29.97
CA ASN A 163 -9.62 17.72 29.83
C ASN A 163 -9.68 17.27 28.36
N VAL A 164 -8.71 17.73 27.56
CA VAL A 164 -8.65 17.49 26.10
C VAL A 164 -7.32 16.86 25.70
N PHE A 165 -7.31 16.20 24.55
CA PHE A 165 -6.08 15.68 23.94
C PHE A 165 -5.86 16.30 22.57
N VAL A 166 -4.61 16.59 22.23
CA VAL A 166 -4.25 17.15 20.92
C VAL A 166 -3.34 16.19 20.16
N GLY A 167 -3.70 15.92 18.92
CA GLY A 167 -3.01 15.05 17.98
C GLY A 167 -2.82 15.70 16.61
N LEU A 168 -2.00 15.08 15.75
CA LEU A 168 -1.89 15.45 14.34
C LEU A 168 -3.03 14.82 13.53
N ASP A 169 -3.42 15.45 12.43
CA ASP A 169 -4.29 14.84 11.41
C ASP A 169 -3.46 13.86 10.58
N GLU A 170 -3.40 12.61 11.03
CA GLU A 170 -2.63 11.55 10.39
C GLU A 170 -3.44 10.86 9.28
N THR A 171 -2.75 10.53 8.19
CA THR A 171 -3.29 9.70 7.12
C THR A 171 -3.54 8.25 7.58
N PRO A 172 -4.31 7.44 6.83
CA PRO A 172 -4.51 6.03 7.13
C PRO A 172 -3.18 5.26 7.31
N MET A 173 -2.22 5.40 6.40
CA MET A 173 -0.95 4.65 6.49
C MET A 173 -0.11 5.14 7.68
N GLN A 174 -0.10 6.45 7.98
CA GLN A 174 0.58 6.97 9.17
C GLN A 174 -0.01 6.39 10.47
N ARG A 175 -1.34 6.36 10.60
CA ARG A 175 -2.02 5.79 11.78
C ARG A 175 -1.68 4.31 11.96
N GLU A 176 -1.68 3.55 10.87
CA GLU A 176 -1.32 2.14 10.89
C GLU A 176 0.13 1.94 11.33
N PHE A 177 1.06 2.70 10.74
CA PHE A 177 2.48 2.68 11.10
C PHE A 177 2.71 2.97 12.58
N PHE A 178 2.09 4.04 13.12
CA PHE A 178 2.23 4.38 14.54
C PHE A 178 1.57 3.34 15.46
N LYS A 179 0.45 2.75 15.05
CA LYS A 179 -0.20 1.66 15.79
C LYS A 179 0.71 0.43 15.86
N MET A 180 1.38 0.06 14.77
CA MET A 180 2.35 -1.04 14.75
C MET A 180 3.54 -0.74 15.66
N LYS A 181 4.15 0.46 15.54
CA LYS A 181 5.28 0.88 16.37
C LYS A 181 4.95 0.85 17.87
N ASN A 182 3.79 1.36 18.25
CA ASN A 182 3.35 1.39 19.65
C ASN A 182 3.07 -0.01 20.24
N ARG A 183 2.69 -0.98 19.40
CA ARG A 183 2.53 -2.38 19.84
C ARG A 183 3.87 -3.07 20.08
N ALA A 184 4.87 -2.80 19.24
CA ALA A 184 6.20 -3.36 19.38
C ALA A 184 6.91 -2.84 20.65
N GLY A 185 6.80 -1.53 20.94
CA GLY A 185 7.46 -0.91 22.10
C GLY A 185 6.85 -1.23 23.47
N ARG A 186 5.70 -1.92 23.55
CA ARG A 186 5.09 -2.38 24.81
C ARG A 186 5.55 -3.79 25.22
N LYS A 187 6.33 -4.47 24.39
CA LYS A 187 6.88 -5.81 24.65
C LYS A 187 8.32 -5.76 25.18
N SER A 188 8.76 -4.61 25.67
CA SER A 188 10.09 -4.34 26.23
C SER A 188 9.93 -3.72 27.60
#